data_AF-A0A7Y8ISC1-F1
#
_entry.id   AF-A0A7Y8ISC1-F1
#
_cell.length_a   1.000
_cell.length_b   1.000
_cell.length_c   1.000
_cell.angle_alpha   90.00
_cell.angle_beta   90.00
_cell.angle_gamma   90.00
#
_symmetry.space_group_name_H-M   'P 1'
#
loop_
_entity.id
_entity.type
_entity.pdbx_description
1 polymer ?
#
loop_
_entity_poly.entity_id
_entity_poly.type
_entity_poly.pdbx_seq_one_letter_code
_entity_poly.pdbx_strand_id
1 'polypeptide(L)'
;MWKLVAFEGEFQDTGERFYDWGKNPKGYIIFTHEDRMMVIIEGDGRKPPQTDQDRVALHRTMIAYTGMYHVEGDKQITKVDVSWNPL
;
A
#
# COMPACT_ATOMS: atom_id res chain seq x y z
N MET A 1 -9.28 8.48 9.59
CA MET A 1 -8.82 8.15 8.23
C MET A 1 -7.58 8.95 7.93
N TRP A 2 -6.57 8.33 7.32
CA TRP A 2 -5.29 8.94 7.02
C TRP A 2 -5.04 8.90 5.51
N LYS A 3 -4.48 9.98 4.98
CA LYS A 3 -4.11 10.10 3.57
C LYS A 3 -2.61 9.86 3.41
N LEU A 4 -2.23 9.06 2.42
CA LEU A 4 -0.83 8.84 2.07
C LEU A 4 -0.19 10.15 1.59
N VAL A 5 0.99 10.46 2.14
CA VAL A 5 1.82 11.61 1.72
C VAL A 5 2.92 11.18 0.76
N ALA A 6 3.63 10.09 1.09
CA ALA A 6 4.70 9.51 0.28
C ALA A 6 4.82 7.99 0.59
N PHE A 7 5.42 7.25 -0.36
CA PHE A 7 5.88 5.88 -0.16
C PHE A 7 7.31 5.80 -0.68
N GLU A 8 8.26 5.60 0.22
CA GLU A 8 9.69 5.52 -0.09
C GLU A 8 10.24 4.23 0.50
N GLY A 9 11.01 3.48 -0.29
CA GLY A 9 11.80 2.37 0.18
C GLY A 9 13.25 2.80 0.36
N GLU A 10 13.94 2.24 1.34
CA GLU A 10 15.38 2.43 1.54
C GLU A 10 16.03 1.07 1.81
N PHE A 11 17.02 0.73 0.99
CA PHE A 11 17.86 -0.42 1.22
C PHE A 11 18.72 -0.20 2.47
N GLN A 12 18.53 -1.03 3.50
CA GLN A 12 19.17 -0.82 4.81
C GLN A 12 20.69 -1.02 4.77
N ASP A 13 21.22 -1.75 3.79
CA ASP A 13 22.64 -2.03 3.61
C ASP A 13 23.37 -0.91 2.85
N THR A 14 22.73 -0.27 1.87
CA THR A 14 23.35 0.77 1.03
C THR A 14 22.86 2.19 1.33
N GLY A 15 21.69 2.34 1.97
CA GLY A 15 20.98 3.61 2.12
C GLY A 15 20.37 4.14 0.82
N GLU A 16 20.38 3.36 -0.26
CA GLU A 16 19.79 3.77 -1.54
C GLU A 16 18.26 3.81 -1.41
N ARG A 17 17.67 4.95 -1.79
CA ARG A 17 16.23 5.13 -1.83
C ARG A 17 15.65 4.73 -3.17
N PHE A 18 14.53 4.01 -3.13
CA PHE A 18 13.77 3.61 -4.30
C PHE A 18 12.28 3.96 -4.14
N TYR A 19 11.63 4.16 -5.28
CA TYR A 19 10.24 4.60 -5.36
C TYR A 19 9.43 3.58 -6.15
N ASP A 20 9.27 2.38 -5.60
CA ASP A 20 8.60 1.23 -6.26
C ASP A 20 7.18 1.57 -6.75
N TRP A 21 6.51 2.52 -6.10
CA TRP A 21 5.16 3.00 -6.46
C TRP A 21 5.16 4.43 -7.03
N GLY A 22 6.31 4.93 -7.48
CA GLY A 22 6.49 6.27 -8.04
C GLY A 22 6.63 7.36 -6.98
N LYS A 23 6.83 8.61 -7.43
CA LYS A 23 7.13 9.75 -6.55
C LYS A 23 5.89 10.37 -5.92
N ASN A 24 4.71 10.21 -6.54
CA ASN A 24 3.45 10.78 -6.06
C ASN A 24 2.33 9.72 -5.99
N PRO A 25 2.51 8.64 -5.21
CA PRO A 25 1.46 7.65 -5.03
C PRO A 25 0.25 8.26 -4.33
N LYS A 26 -0.92 7.67 -4.53
CA LYS A 26 -2.16 8.09 -3.88
C LYS A 26 -2.67 6.95 -3.01
N GLY A 27 -3.21 7.25 -1.84
CA GLY A 27 -3.76 6.21 -1.00
C GLY A 27 -4.38 6.72 0.27
N TYR A 28 -5.11 5.82 0.91
CA TYR A 28 -5.71 6.05 2.21
C TYR A 28 -5.55 4.80 3.07
N ILE A 29 -5.41 5.02 4.37
CA ILE A 29 -5.54 3.97 5.38
C ILE A 29 -6.62 4.38 6.38
N ILE A 30 -7.46 3.42 6.72
CA ILE A 30 -8.52 3.56 7.71
C ILE A 30 -8.22 2.59 8.84
N PHE A 31 -8.36 3.09 10.06
CA PHE A 31 -8.37 2.32 11.29
C PHE A 31 -9.76 2.50 11.91
N THR A 32 -10.37 1.39 12.29
CA THR A 32 -11.70 1.35 12.89
C THR A 32 -11.60 1.19 14.41
N HIS A 33 -12.70 1.42 15.12
CA HIS A 33 -12.73 1.22 16.58
C HIS A 33 -12.70 -0.26 16.98
N GLU A 34 -13.05 -1.15 16.04
CA GLU A 34 -13.06 -2.60 16.19
C GLU A 34 -11.72 -3.24 15.82
N ASP A 35 -10.62 -2.49 15.96
CA ASP A 35 -9.25 -2.94 15.71
C ASP A 35 -8.98 -3.49 14.30
N ARG A 36 -9.77 -3.09 13.31
CA ARG A 36 -9.53 -3.42 11.89
C ARG A 36 -8.89 -2.26 11.14
N MET A 37 -7.90 -2.59 10.32
CA MET A 37 -7.32 -1.67 9.34
C MET A 37 -7.69 -2.04 7.91
N MET A 38 -7.78 -1.04 7.03
CA MET A 38 -7.87 -1.21 5.57
C MET A 38 -6.98 -0.18 4.89
N VAL A 39 -6.18 -0.63 3.92
CA VAL A 39 -5.32 0.26 3.13
C VAL A 39 -5.58 0.06 1.65
N ILE A 40 -5.55 1.16 0.90
CA ILE A 40 -5.41 1.16 -0.55
C ILE A 40 -4.36 2.19 -0.96
N ILE A 41 -3.41 1.76 -1.80
CA ILE A 41 -2.39 2.62 -2.40
C ILE A 41 -2.36 2.31 -3.90
N GLU A 42 -2.29 3.38 -4.68
CA GLU A 42 -2.16 3.40 -6.12
C GLU A 42 -0.84 4.06 -6.48
N GLY A 43 -0.04 3.38 -7.31
CA GLY A 43 1.19 3.95 -7.86
C GLY A 43 0.95 5.20 -8.69
N ASP A 44 2.00 6.00 -8.85
CA ASP A 44 1.98 7.25 -9.62
C ASP A 44 1.63 7.03 -11.11
N GLY A 45 1.02 8.02 -11.76
CA GLY A 45 0.82 8.05 -13.21
C GLY A 45 -0.19 7.05 -13.80
N ARG A 46 -0.97 6.34 -12.98
CA ARG A 46 -1.99 5.38 -13.45
C ARG A 46 -3.01 6.03 -14.39
N LYS A 47 -3.43 5.27 -15.40
CA LYS A 47 -4.43 5.67 -16.41
C LYS A 47 -5.53 4.61 -16.52
N PRO A 48 -6.76 4.97 -16.91
CA PRO A 48 -7.82 4.00 -17.17
C PRO A 48 -7.39 2.95 -18.20
N PRO A 49 -7.58 1.64 -17.93
CA PRO A 49 -7.08 0.59 -18.79
C PRO A 49 -7.92 0.46 -20.06
N GLN A 50 -7.29 0.19 -21.19
CA GLN A 50 -7.97 -0.12 -22.46
C GLN A 50 -7.82 -1.61 -22.83
N THR A 51 -6.74 -2.24 -22.37
CA THR A 51 -6.37 -3.63 -22.66
C THR A 51 -6.26 -4.48 -21.39
N ASP A 52 -6.18 -5.80 -21.54
CA ASP A 52 -5.84 -6.69 -20.41
C ASP A 52 -4.44 -6.43 -19.88
N GLN A 53 -3.50 -6.07 -20.74
CA GLN A 53 -2.14 -5.69 -20.34
C GLN A 53 -2.16 -4.46 -19.44
N ASP A 54 -2.99 -3.45 -19.75
CA ASP A 54 -3.16 -2.27 -18.90
C ASP A 54 -3.74 -2.66 -17.53
N ARG A 55 -4.74 -3.56 -17.50
CA ARG A 55 -5.35 -4.05 -16.25
C ARG A 55 -4.31 -4.78 -15.38
N VAL A 56 -3.47 -5.61 -15.98
CA VAL A 56 -2.36 -6.29 -15.28
C VAL A 56 -1.36 -5.27 -14.74
N ALA A 57 -1.01 -4.24 -15.51
CA ALA A 57 -0.10 -3.18 -15.04
C ALA A 57 -0.68 -2.40 -13.86
N LEU A 58 -1.98 -2.08 -13.89
CA LEU A 58 -2.68 -1.47 -12.76
C LEU A 58 -2.72 -2.41 -11.54
N HIS A 59 -2.96 -3.70 -11.75
CA HIS A 59 -2.94 -4.67 -10.66
C HIS A 59 -1.54 -4.77 -10.00
N ARG A 60 -0.45 -4.71 -10.79
CA ARG A 60 0.92 -4.75 -10.27
C ARG A 60 1.35 -3.51 -9.52
N THR A 61 0.65 -2.39 -9.71
CA THR A 61 0.99 -1.08 -9.14
C THR A 61 -0.02 -0.63 -8.09
N MET A 62 -0.74 -1.57 -7.47
CA MET A 62 -1.61 -1.30 -6.33
C MET A 62 -1.14 -2.05 -5.09
N ILE A 63 -1.47 -1.51 -3.92
CA ILE A 63 -1.41 -2.21 -2.63
C ILE A 63 -2.80 -2.13 -2.03
N ALA A 64 -3.41 -3.26 -1.67
CA ALA A 64 -4.65 -3.28 -0.92
C ALA A 64 -4.78 -4.49 0.00
N TYR A 65 -4.82 -4.27 1.31
CA TYR A 65 -5.02 -5.34 2.26
C TYR A 65 -5.81 -4.86 3.48
N THR A 66 -6.36 -5.83 4.21
CA THR A 66 -7.07 -5.59 5.47
C THR A 66 -6.77 -6.70 6.46
N GLY A 67 -6.84 -6.33 7.73
CA GLY A 67 -6.60 -7.23 8.84
C GLY A 67 -6.94 -6.60 10.18
N MET A 68 -6.92 -7.43 11.21
CA MET A 68 -6.87 -6.94 12.58
C MET A 68 -5.50 -6.30 12.83
N TYR A 69 -5.45 -5.16 13.49
CA TYR A 69 -4.22 -4.48 13.84
C TYR A 69 -4.10 -4.28 15.34
N HIS A 70 -2.85 -4.18 15.80
CA HIS A 70 -2.52 -3.70 17.14
C HIS A 70 -1.24 -2.85 17.06
N VAL A 71 -0.94 -2.12 18.13
CA VAL A 71 0.24 -1.25 18.21
C VAL A 71 1.14 -1.70 19.35
N GLU A 72 2.43 -1.89 19.04
CA GLU A 72 3.49 -2.21 20.00
C GLU A 72 4.56 -1.10 19.95
N GLY A 73 4.50 -0.16 20.90
CA GLY A 73 5.40 1.00 20.90
C GLY A 73 5.18 1.89 19.67
N ASP A 74 6.19 1.95 18.80
CA ASP A 74 6.17 2.68 17.52
C ASP A 74 5.79 1.81 16.31
N LYS A 75 5.43 0.54 16.54
CA LYS A 75 5.09 -0.42 15.48
C LYS A 75 3.60 -0.66 15.40
N GLN A 76 3.03 -0.45 14.22
CA GLN A 76 1.73 -1.00 13.86
C GLN A 76 1.92 -2.40 13.29
N ILE A 77 1.28 -3.39 13.89
CA ILE A 77 1.31 -4.78 13.42
C ILE A 77 -0.07 -5.14 12.90
N THR A 78 -0.14 -5.75 11.71
CA THR A 78 -1.41 -6.18 11.10
C THR A 78 -1.38 -7.69 10.86
N LYS A 79 -2.35 -8.40 11.43
CA LYS A 79 -2.67 -9.78 11.03
C LYS A 79 -3.55 -9.70 9.79
N VAL A 80 -2.95 -9.94 8.62
CA VAL A 80 -3.63 -9.82 7.33
C VAL A 80 -4.65 -10.95 7.16
N ASP A 81 -5.89 -10.58 6.87
CA ASP A 81 -6.99 -11.52 6.59
C ASP A 81 -7.26 -11.64 5.08
N VAL A 82 -7.17 -10.51 4.36
CA VAL A 82 -7.43 -10.41 2.92
C VAL A 82 -6.41 -9.47 2.28
N SER A 83 -5.85 -9.89 1.15
CA SER A 83 -4.88 -9.13 0.35
C SER A 83 -5.20 -9.23 -1.14
N TRP A 84 -4.99 -8.14 -1.89
CA TRP A 84 -4.99 -8.15 -3.35
C TRP A 84 -3.99 -9.14 -3.95
N ASN A 85 -2.87 -9.37 -3.24
CA ASN A 85 -1.86 -10.35 -3.57
C ASN A 85 -1.60 -11.19 -2.30
N PRO A 86 -2.35 -12.28 -2.09
CA PRO A 86 -2.10 -13.19 -0.98
C PRO A 86 -0.76 -13.91 -1.20
N LEU A 87 -0.01 -14.10 -0.11
CA LEU A 87 1.13 -15.02 -0.07
C LEU A 87 0.63 -16.46 0.11
#